data_AF-A0A6S6XMU4-F1
#
_entry.id   AF-A0A6S6XMU4-F1
#
_cell.length_a   1.000
_cell.length_b   1.000
_cell.length_c   1.000
_cell.angle_alpha   90.00
_cell.angle_beta   90.00
_cell.angle_gamma   90.00
#
_symmetry.space_group_name_H-M   'P 1'
#
loop_
_entity.id
_entity.type
_entity.pdbx_description
1 polymer ?
#
loop_
_entity_poly.entity_id
_entity_poly.type
_entity_poly.pdbx_seq_one_letter_code
_entity_poly.pdbx_strand_id
1 'polypeptide(L)' 'MLIKTFHDDFGNTATIKEGRHFPYKGAKEKQVDFLLTLSADYENNFVYFVSLYETEKEAMEKLKKFSCNTWH' A
#
# COMPACT_ATOMS: atom_id res chain seq x y z
N MET A 1 13.74 -3.16 5.64
CA MET A 1 12.64 -2.60 4.83
C MET A 1 11.36 -3.16 5.41
N LEU A 2 10.52 -2.30 5.98
CA LEU A 2 9.28 -2.73 6.63
C LEU A 2 8.23 -3.04 5.55
N ILE A 3 7.58 -4.19 5.66
CA ILE A 3 6.44 -4.57 4.82
C ILE A 3 5.36 -5.09 5.77
N LYS A 4 4.18 -4.47 5.71
CA LYS A 4 2.96 -4.97 6.36
C LYS A 4 2.08 -5.61 5.30
N THR A 5 1.54 -6.77 5.61
CA THR A 5 0.60 -7.50 4.74
C THR A 5 -0.68 -7.69 5.52
N PHE A 6 -1.81 -7.48 4.84
CA PHE A 6 -3.15 -7.63 5.38
C PHE A 6 -3.98 -8.48 4.43
N HIS A 7 -4.88 -9.26 4.98
CA HIS A 7 -5.89 -9.99 4.22
C HIS A 7 -7.27 -9.51 4.61
N ASP A 8 -8.22 -9.55 3.67
CA ASP A 8 -9.62 -9.26 3.94
C ASP A 8 -10.50 -10.52 3.86
N ASP A 9 -11.77 -10.37 4.25
CA ASP A 9 -12.75 -11.47 4.22
C ASP A 9 -13.23 -11.85 2.79
N PHE A 10 -12.77 -11.14 1.75
CA PHE A 10 -13.22 -11.28 0.36
C PHE A 10 -12.16 -11.88 -0.57
N GLY A 11 -11.01 -12.27 -0.04
CA GLY A 11 -9.91 -12.85 -0.82
C GLY A 11 -9.05 -11.82 -1.51
N ASN A 12 -8.83 -10.67 -0.88
CA ASN A 12 -7.85 -9.68 -1.30
C ASN A 12 -6.66 -9.62 -0.33
N THR A 13 -5.49 -9.35 -0.89
CA THR A 13 -4.28 -9.05 -0.14
C THR A 13 -3.93 -7.57 -0.31
N ALA A 14 -3.60 -6.90 0.79
CA ALA A 14 -3.03 -5.56 0.77
C ALA A 14 -1.62 -5.58 1.37
N THR A 15 -0.69 -4.84 0.75
CA THR A 15 0.65 -4.62 1.30
C THR A 15 0.94 -3.14 1.44
N ILE A 16 1.50 -2.74 2.57
CA ILE A 16 2.09 -1.41 2.78
C ILE A 16 3.59 -1.59 2.96
N LYS A 17 4.36 -1.07 2.01
CA LYS A 17 5.82 -1.19 1.97
C LYS A 17 6.47 0.18 2.17
N GLU A 18 7.37 0.27 3.14
CA GLU A 18 8.21 1.46 3.33
C GLU A 18 9.32 1.50 2.27
N GLY A 19 9.45 2.62 1.57
CA GLY A 19 10.48 2.86 0.58
C GLY A 19 11.13 4.23 0.74
N ARG A 20 12.02 4.53 -0.21
CA ARG A 20 12.68 5.83 -0.31
C ARG A 20 12.77 6.25 -1.78
N HIS A 21 12.08 7.32 -2.14
CA HIS A 21 12.10 7.88 -3.50
C HIS A 21 12.62 9.32 -3.51
N PHE A 22 13.05 9.78 -4.68
CA PHE A 22 13.25 11.21 -4.91
C PHE A 22 11.90 11.82 -5.28
N PRO A 23 11.40 12.81 -4.55
CA PRO A 23 10.06 13.36 -4.78
C PRO A 23 9.90 14.02 -6.15
N TYR A 24 11.01 14.50 -6.74
CA TYR A 24 11.03 15.07 -8.07
C TYR A 24 12.42 14.92 -8.70
N LYS A 25 12.49 15.12 -10.02
CA LYS A 25 13.75 15.08 -10.77
C LYS A 25 14.69 16.20 -10.29
N GLY A 26 15.83 15.81 -9.72
CA GLY A 26 16.84 16.74 -9.20
C GLY A 26 16.75 16.99 -7.69
N ALA A 27 15.84 16.31 -6.98
CA ALA A 27 15.86 16.30 -5.53
C ALA A 27 17.21 15.76 -5.01
N LYS A 28 17.77 16.44 -4.01
CA LYS A 28 19.08 16.08 -3.42
C LYS A 28 18.99 14.94 -2.42
N GLU A 29 17.81 14.74 -1.85
CA GLU A 29 17.57 13.78 -0.79
C GLU A 29 16.38 12.89 -1.13
N LYS A 30 16.45 11.64 -0.67
CA LYS A 30 15.32 10.72 -0.74
C LYS A 30 14.42 10.93 0.45
N GLN A 31 13.12 10.95 0.22
CA GLN A 31 12.11 10.98 1.27
C GLN A 31 11.58 9.57 1.50
N VAL A 32 11.16 9.29 2.74
CA VAL A 32 10.47 8.05 3.07
C VAL A 32 9.08 8.10 2.49
N ASP A 33 8.64 6.98 1.93
CA ASP A 33 7.31 6.81 1.38
C ASP A 33 6.70 5.47 1.80
N PHE A 34 5.40 5.35 1.62
CA PHE A 34 4.66 4.13 1.89
C PHE A 34 3.83 3.75 0.66
N LEU A 35 4.21 2.65 0.02
CA LEU A 35 3.51 2.10 -1.13
C LEU A 35 2.40 1.15 -0.67
N LEU A 36 1.15 1.52 -0.91
CA LEU A 36 -0.01 0.66 -0.72
C LEU A 36 -0.31 -0.07 -2.04
N THR A 37 -0.33 -1.39 -2.01
CA THR A 37 -0.73 -2.25 -3.13
C THR A 37 -1.88 -3.14 -2.68
N LEU A 38 -2.93 -3.30 -3.50
CA LEU A 38 -4.00 -4.27 -3.27
C LEU A 38 -4.12 -5.21 -4.47
N SER A 39 -4.29 -6.50 -4.19
CA SER A 39 -4.46 -7.56 -5.18
C SER A 39 -5.65 -8.45 -4.85
N ALA A 40 -6.31 -8.97 -5.89
CA ALA A 40 -7.33 -9.99 -5.79
C ALA A 40 -6.69 -11.38 -5.92
N ASP A 41 -6.68 -12.16 -4.84
CA ASP A 41 -5.96 -13.43 -4.79
C ASP A 41 -6.65 -14.49 -5.67
N TYR A 42 -7.99 -14.41 -5.76
CA TYR A 42 -8.82 -15.28 -6.59
C TYR A 42 -8.69 -15.02 -8.09
N GLU A 43 -8.02 -13.93 -8.50
CA GLU A 43 -7.82 -13.55 -9.89
C GLU A 43 -6.32 -13.51 -10.22
N ASN A 44 -5.59 -14.61 -9.97
CA ASN A 44 -4.15 -14.72 -10.22
C ASN A 44 -3.32 -13.56 -9.62
N ASN A 45 -3.69 -13.11 -8.41
CA ASN A 45 -3.10 -11.95 -7.74
C ASN A 45 -3.20 -10.66 -8.57
N PHE A 46 -4.32 -10.44 -9.27
CA PHE A 46 -4.53 -9.24 -10.06
C PHE A 46 -4.43 -7.98 -9.20
N VAL A 47 -3.45 -7.13 -9.50
CA VAL A 47 -3.23 -5.86 -8.80
C VAL A 47 -4.18 -4.81 -9.35
N TYR A 48 -5.17 -4.43 -8.56
CA TYR A 48 -6.19 -3.46 -8.95
C TYR A 48 -5.96 -2.07 -8.37
N PHE A 49 -5.07 -1.92 -7.38
CA PHE A 49 -4.76 -0.62 -6.80
C PHE A 49 -3.30 -0.52 -6.37
N VAL A 50 -2.66 0.59 -6.75
CA VAL A 50 -1.32 0.98 -6.31
C VAL A 50 -1.31 2.49 -6.05
N SER A 51 -0.86 2.91 -4.88
CA SER A 51 -0.68 4.34 -4.57
C SER A 51 0.44 4.56 -3.57
N LEU A 52 1.10 5.71 -3.70
CA LEU A 52 2.16 6.16 -2.80
C LEU A 52 1.62 7.16 -1.77
N TYR A 53 2.12 7.10 -0.55
CA TYR A 53 1.76 8.00 0.56
C TYR A 53 3.01 8.53 1.25
N GLU A 54 2.92 9.74 1.81
CA GLU A 54 4.02 10.36 2.56
C GLU A 54 4.14 9.74 3.95
N THR A 55 3.03 9.24 4.52
CA THR A 55 3.02 8.61 5.84
C THR A 55 2.32 7.25 5.83
N GLU A 56 2.74 6.38 6.75
CA GLU A 56 2.10 5.07 6.95
C GLU A 56 0.62 5.23 7.34
N LYS A 57 0.31 6.27 8.14
CA LYS A 57 -1.04 6.55 8.61
C LYS A 57 -1.99 6.83 7.45
N GLU A 58 -1.57 7.62 6.46
CA GLU A 58 -2.38 7.90 5.27
C GLU A 58 -2.65 6.64 4.45
N ALA A 59 -1.63 5.79 4.27
CA ALA A 59 -1.79 4.50 3.60
C ALA A 59 -2.80 3.60 4.34
N MET A 60 -2.71 3.53 5.67
CA MET A 60 -3.67 2.79 6.51
C MET A 60 -5.08 3.39 6.43
N GLU A 61 -5.24 4.71 6.51
CA GLU A 61 -6.55 5.37 6.38
C GLU A 61 -7.18 5.14 5.01
N LYS A 62 -6.37 5.08 3.95
CA LYS A 62 -6.85 4.67 2.63
C LYS A 62 -7.27 3.20 2.63
N LEU A 63 -6.46 2.30 3.18
CA LEU A 63 -6.76 0.86 3.23
C LEU A 63 -8.12 0.59 3.88
N LYS A 64 -8.44 1.28 4.98
CA LYS A 64 -9.74 1.18 5.68
C LYS A 64 -10.96 1.54 4.82
N LYS A 65 -10.78 2.27 3.71
CA LYS A 65 -11.87 2.61 2.79
C LYS A 65 -12.16 1.48 1.79
N PHE A 66 -11.27 0.50 1.67
CA PHE A 66 -11.46 -0.69 0.87
C PHE A 66 -12.05 -1.83 1.69
N SER A 67 -12.67 -2.78 1.00
CA SER A 67 -13.11 -4.06 1.57
C SER A 67 -13.96 -3.94 2.83
N CYS A 68 -14.78 -2.89 2.91
CA CYS A 68 -15.61 -2.60 4.08
C CYS A 68 -14.84 -2.63 5.42
N ASN A 69 -13.53 -2.35 5.38
CA ASN A 69 -12.62 -2.42 6.53
C ASN A 69 -12.52 -3.80 7.22
N THR A 70 -12.58 -4.91 6.47
CA THR A 70 -12.42 -6.28 7.02
C THR A 70 -10.96 -6.76 7.06
N TRP A 71 -10.00 -5.85 7.03
CA TRP A 71 -8.57 -6.14 7.02
C TRP A 71 -8.05 -6.67 8.36
N HIS A 72 -7.21 -7.71 8.33
CA HIS A 72 -6.54 -8.32 9.48
C HIS A 72 -5.09 -8.74 9.20
#